data_AF-A0A0D3AAV8-F1
#
_entry.id   AF-A0A0D3AAV8-F1
#
_cell.length_a   1.000
_cell.length_b   1.000
_cell.length_c   1.000
_cell.angle_alpha   90.00
_cell.angle_beta   90.00
_cell.angle_gamma   90.00
#
_symmetry.space_group_name_H-M   'P 1'
#
loop_
_entity.id
_entity.type
_entity.pdbx_description
1 polymer ?
#
loop_
_entity_poly.entity_id
_entity_poly.type
_entity_poly.pdbx_seq_one_letter_code
_entity_poly.pdbx_strand_id
1 'polypeptide(L)'
;MTRRAEFEMGLFVVLQFMFMLYLCSSEELLPEISPDTSPQPFLPFIAPSPMVPFINTTIPKLSGLCSLNFTASEGLIQTTSHNCWTVFAPLLANVMCCPQLDATLTITLGKASKETGLLALNRTQSKHCVSDLEKILVGKGASSRLRSICSLYSSNLTASSCPVINVDEFESAVDTSKLLLACEKVDPVKECCEQACQNAILDAATNVTLKASEPLTDNSVRISDCKNIVQRWLATKLEPSQAKETLRGLANCKINRVCPLVFSDMRDISGNCSNELSNQMGCCGAMESYVSHLQKQALITNLQALDCATSLGTKLQKLNITKNVFSVCHISLKDFSLQVGSQESGCLLPSLPSDAIFDQDSGISFTCDLNDNIPAPWPSSQSSASTCEKPVTIPALPAAASSQPGLYNEGVTRFGIFVLSLVLVILLS
;
A
#
# COMPACT_ATOMS: atom_id res chain seq x y z
N MET A 1 66.06 16.62 -11.88
CA MET A 1 65.06 16.21 -10.87
C MET A 1 65.10 14.71 -10.78
N THR A 2 65.28 14.22 -9.58
CA THR A 2 65.95 12.97 -9.23
C THR A 2 64.99 11.80 -9.19
N ARG A 3 65.48 10.58 -9.51
CA ARG A 3 64.81 9.25 -9.39
C ARG A 3 63.96 9.04 -8.13
N ARG A 4 64.13 9.88 -7.11
CA ARG A 4 63.32 9.92 -5.89
C ARG A 4 61.87 10.35 -6.15
N ALA A 5 61.63 11.31 -7.05
CA ALA A 5 60.27 11.78 -7.36
C ALA A 5 59.46 10.74 -8.17
N GLU A 6 60.12 10.00 -9.06
CA GLU A 6 59.49 8.88 -9.80
C GLU A 6 59.19 7.69 -8.88
N PHE A 7 60.04 7.44 -7.87
CA PHE A 7 59.82 6.38 -6.90
C PHE A 7 58.67 6.72 -5.93
N GLU A 8 58.57 7.97 -5.46
CA GLU A 8 57.47 8.45 -4.61
C GLU A 8 56.13 8.44 -5.35
N MET A 9 56.11 8.85 -6.63
CA MET A 9 54.91 8.81 -7.46
C MET A 9 54.48 7.37 -7.78
N GLY A 10 55.44 6.48 -8.04
CA GLY A 10 55.17 5.05 -8.22
C GLY A 10 54.61 4.38 -6.97
N LEU A 11 55.17 4.69 -5.79
CA LEU A 11 54.69 4.14 -4.51
C LEU A 11 53.27 4.64 -4.19
N PHE A 12 52.95 5.89 -4.50
CA PHE A 12 51.64 6.49 -4.27
C PHE A 12 50.56 5.87 -5.19
N VAL A 13 50.89 5.59 -6.45
CA VAL A 13 49.98 4.90 -7.39
C VAL A 13 49.74 3.46 -6.95
N VAL A 14 50.78 2.75 -6.46
CA VAL A 14 50.62 1.38 -5.93
C VAL A 14 49.77 1.35 -4.67
N LEU A 15 49.92 2.32 -3.76
CA LEU A 15 49.09 2.44 -2.56
C LEU A 15 47.63 2.78 -2.88
N GLN A 16 47.38 3.62 -3.89
CA GLN A 16 46.01 3.89 -4.36
C GLN A 16 45.39 2.66 -5.05
N PHE A 17 46.17 1.91 -5.83
CA PHE A 17 45.68 0.68 -6.46
C PHE A 17 45.38 -0.42 -5.43
N MET A 18 46.20 -0.54 -4.38
CA MET A 18 45.96 -1.45 -3.26
C MET A 18 44.74 -1.04 -2.42
N PHE A 19 44.51 0.27 -2.23
CA PHE A 19 43.31 0.77 -1.55
C PHE A 19 42.03 0.54 -2.37
N MET A 20 42.11 0.68 -3.70
CA MET A 20 41.02 0.34 -4.62
C MET A 20 40.75 -1.17 -4.70
N LEU A 21 41.79 -2.01 -4.67
CA LEU A 21 41.64 -3.48 -4.57
C LEU A 21 41.04 -3.91 -3.23
N TYR A 22 41.42 -3.26 -2.13
CA TYR A 22 40.83 -3.49 -0.81
C TYR A 22 39.33 -3.13 -0.77
N LEU A 23 38.92 -2.09 -1.49
CA LEU A 23 37.51 -1.70 -1.66
C LEU A 23 36.75 -2.63 -2.65
N CYS A 24 37.45 -3.39 -3.50
CA CYS A 24 36.87 -4.23 -4.54
C CYS A 24 36.90 -5.74 -4.24
N SER A 25 37.53 -6.17 -3.15
CA SER A 25 37.68 -7.59 -2.77
C SER A 25 36.68 -8.10 -1.72
N SER A 26 35.62 -7.37 -1.42
CA SER A 26 34.54 -7.86 -0.56
C SER A 26 33.32 -8.34 -1.37
N GLU A 27 33.53 -9.35 -2.23
CA GLU A 27 32.50 -10.29 -2.67
C GLU A 27 33.11 -11.71 -2.77
N GLU A 28 32.74 -12.53 -1.78
CA GLU A 28 32.61 -13.99 -1.71
C GLU A 28 33.71 -14.97 -2.15
N LEU A 29 34.23 -15.69 -1.15
CA LEU A 29 34.58 -17.11 -1.26
C LEU A 29 34.03 -17.82 -0.01
N LEU A 30 32.77 -18.23 -0.06
CA LEU A 30 32.17 -19.14 0.93
C LEU A 30 31.91 -20.51 0.28
N PRO A 31 32.23 -21.62 0.97
CA PRO A 31 31.94 -22.95 0.48
C PRO A 31 30.44 -23.25 0.50
N GLU A 32 30.03 -24.06 -0.48
CA GLU A 32 28.69 -24.56 -0.71
C GLU A 32 28.14 -25.32 0.51
N ILE A 33 27.01 -24.87 1.07
CA ILE A 33 26.22 -25.61 2.08
C ILE A 33 24.74 -25.55 1.67
N SER A 34 24.11 -26.73 1.75
CA SER A 34 22.71 -27.15 1.50
C SER A 34 21.55 -26.14 1.65
N PRO A 35 20.38 -26.41 1.03
CA PRO A 35 19.31 -25.44 0.82
C PRO A 35 18.55 -25.16 2.12
N ASP A 36 18.72 -23.94 2.65
CA ASP A 36 17.82 -23.37 3.65
C ASP A 36 16.63 -22.72 2.95
N THR A 37 15.41 -23.09 3.35
CA THR A 37 14.14 -22.61 2.81
C THR A 37 13.70 -21.26 3.38
N SER A 38 14.62 -20.42 3.85
CA SER A 38 14.30 -19.06 4.29
C SER A 38 14.30 -18.09 3.10
N PRO A 39 13.21 -17.35 2.83
CA PRO A 39 13.23 -16.30 1.83
C PRO A 39 14.19 -15.19 2.27
N GLN A 40 15.08 -14.78 1.35
CA GLN A 40 16.14 -13.81 1.61
C GLN A 40 15.60 -12.52 2.28
N PRO A 41 16.32 -11.97 3.27
CA PRO A 41 15.94 -10.72 3.90
C PRO A 41 15.92 -9.57 2.90
N PHE A 42 14.84 -8.78 2.91
CA PHE A 42 14.84 -7.46 2.27
C PHE A 42 15.96 -6.64 2.92
N LEU A 43 17.03 -6.41 2.17
CA LEU A 43 18.08 -5.49 2.57
C LEU A 43 17.46 -4.10 2.66
N PRO A 44 17.65 -3.35 3.77
CA PRO A 44 17.10 -2.03 3.94
C PRO A 44 17.81 -1.09 2.97
N PHE A 45 17.24 -0.94 1.77
CA PHE A 45 17.57 0.19 0.94
C PHE A 45 17.16 1.43 1.72
N ILE A 46 18.14 2.32 1.93
CA ILE A 46 18.00 3.77 2.09
C ILE A 46 16.63 4.17 1.55
N ALA A 47 15.78 4.84 2.35
CA ALA A 47 14.43 5.29 1.99
C ALA A 47 14.31 5.42 0.48
N PRO A 48 13.50 4.55 -0.18
CA PRO A 48 13.83 3.96 -1.46
C PRO A 48 14.44 5.03 -2.33
N SER A 49 15.77 4.93 -2.53
CA SER A 49 16.44 5.79 -3.47
C SER A 49 15.61 5.74 -4.73
N PRO A 50 15.21 6.90 -5.24
CA PRO A 50 14.13 7.02 -6.17
C PRO A 50 14.14 5.98 -7.27
N MET A 51 13.24 5.00 -7.16
CA MET A 51 13.11 3.97 -8.18
C MET A 51 12.35 4.60 -9.33
N VAL A 52 13.08 5.13 -10.31
CA VAL A 52 12.50 5.54 -11.57
C VAL A 52 11.76 4.32 -12.11
N PRO A 53 10.43 4.39 -12.26
CA PRO A 53 9.68 3.30 -12.81
C PRO A 53 10.22 3.02 -14.20
N PHE A 54 10.58 1.76 -14.45
CA PHE A 54 10.78 1.29 -15.81
C PHE A 54 9.48 1.50 -16.58
N ILE A 55 9.41 2.58 -17.35
CA ILE A 55 8.37 2.79 -18.34
C ILE A 55 8.76 1.92 -19.51
N ASN A 56 8.08 0.78 -19.66
CA ASN A 56 8.30 -0.05 -20.82
C ASN A 56 7.78 0.72 -22.04
N THR A 57 8.69 1.20 -22.88
CA THR A 57 8.35 1.96 -24.09
C THR A 57 7.73 1.10 -25.19
N THR A 58 7.70 -0.23 -25.01
CA THR A 58 6.98 -1.10 -25.95
C THR A 58 5.46 -0.97 -25.76
N ILE A 59 4.79 -0.60 -26.86
CA ILE A 59 3.33 -0.56 -26.94
C ILE A 59 2.80 -1.97 -26.66
N PRO A 60 1.96 -2.17 -25.62
CA PRO A 60 1.46 -3.50 -25.28
C PRO A 60 0.59 -4.05 -26.41
N LYS A 61 0.80 -5.33 -26.76
CA LYS A 61 -0.02 -6.02 -27.76
C LYS A 61 -1.38 -6.40 -27.15
N LEU A 62 -2.36 -5.53 -27.36
CA LEU A 62 -3.74 -5.72 -26.90
C LEU A 62 -4.48 -6.74 -27.77
N SER A 63 -5.58 -7.27 -27.24
CA SER A 63 -6.44 -8.24 -27.93
C SER A 63 -7.22 -7.61 -29.09
N GLY A 64 -7.54 -6.32 -29.00
CA GLY A 64 -8.42 -5.62 -29.93
C GLY A 64 -9.90 -6.00 -29.80
N LEU A 65 -10.26 -6.79 -28.78
CA LEU A 65 -11.61 -7.32 -28.56
C LEU A 65 -12.30 -6.75 -27.33
N CYS A 66 -11.59 -5.94 -26.53
CA CYS A 66 -12.19 -5.20 -25.43
C CYS A 66 -12.88 -3.94 -25.95
N SER A 67 -14.12 -3.71 -25.51
CA SER A 67 -14.91 -2.52 -25.84
C SER A 67 -14.63 -1.31 -24.95
N LEU A 68 -13.86 -1.47 -23.87
CA LEU A 68 -13.54 -0.37 -22.96
C LEU A 68 -12.51 0.58 -23.58
N ASN A 69 -12.78 1.88 -23.45
CA ASN A 69 -11.87 2.93 -23.88
C ASN A 69 -10.88 3.29 -22.76
N PHE A 70 -9.75 2.60 -22.73
CA PHE A 70 -8.69 2.85 -21.75
C PHE A 70 -8.04 4.22 -21.91
N THR A 71 -7.94 4.75 -23.14
CA THR A 71 -7.39 6.09 -23.42
C THR A 71 -8.21 7.19 -22.74
N ALA A 72 -9.54 7.06 -22.69
CA ALA A 72 -10.41 7.99 -21.98
C ALA A 72 -10.24 7.96 -20.45
N SER A 73 -9.53 6.96 -19.92
CA SER A 73 -9.22 6.79 -18.50
C SER A 73 -7.70 6.84 -18.22
N GLU A 74 -6.92 7.42 -19.12
CA GLU A 74 -5.45 7.42 -19.05
C GLU A 74 -4.91 7.92 -17.71
N GLY A 75 -5.45 9.02 -17.16
CA GLY A 75 -5.03 9.53 -15.85
C GLY A 75 -5.28 8.55 -14.69
N LEU A 76 -6.39 7.80 -14.72
CA LEU A 76 -6.70 6.78 -13.72
C LEU A 76 -5.78 5.56 -13.87
N ILE A 77 -5.51 5.14 -15.11
CA ILE A 77 -4.60 4.04 -15.43
C ILE A 77 -3.17 4.38 -15.00
N GLN A 78 -2.72 5.61 -15.25
CA GLN A 78 -1.39 6.07 -14.82
C GLN A 78 -1.28 6.04 -13.28
N THR A 79 -2.26 6.60 -12.58
CA THR A 79 -2.30 6.59 -11.11
C THR A 79 -2.32 5.16 -10.57
N THR A 80 -3.10 4.27 -11.18
CA THR A 80 -3.14 2.85 -10.82
C THR A 80 -1.78 2.18 -11.02
N SER A 81 -1.08 2.51 -12.10
CA SER A 81 0.22 1.94 -12.40
C SER A 81 1.27 2.34 -11.36
N HIS A 82 1.23 3.59 -10.89
CA HIS A 82 2.09 4.04 -9.80
C HIS A 82 1.73 3.38 -8.47
N ASN A 83 0.45 3.34 -8.10
CA ASN A 83 0.00 2.71 -6.84
C ASN A 83 0.27 1.21 -6.82
N CYS A 84 0.27 0.57 -7.99
CA CYS A 84 0.56 -0.85 -8.17
C CYS A 84 1.94 -1.11 -8.76
N TRP A 85 2.90 -0.23 -8.51
CA TRP A 85 4.27 -0.37 -9.00
C TRP A 85 4.84 -1.75 -8.69
N THR A 86 5.52 -2.39 -9.65
CA THR A 86 5.88 -3.81 -9.54
C THR A 86 6.61 -4.19 -8.26
N VAL A 87 7.46 -3.31 -7.72
CA VAL A 87 8.24 -3.57 -6.50
C VAL A 87 7.39 -3.43 -5.24
N PHE A 88 6.51 -2.42 -5.18
CA PHE A 88 5.73 -2.11 -3.98
C PHE A 88 4.33 -2.71 -3.96
N ALA A 89 3.81 -3.19 -5.11
CA ALA A 89 2.43 -3.67 -5.21
C ALA A 89 2.05 -4.73 -4.15
N PRO A 90 2.91 -5.71 -3.81
CA PRO A 90 2.59 -6.66 -2.73
C PRO A 90 2.49 -5.98 -1.36
N LEU A 91 3.35 -5.00 -1.09
CA LEU A 91 3.45 -4.29 0.20
C LEU A 91 2.32 -3.25 0.38
N LEU A 92 1.88 -2.63 -0.73
CA LEU A 92 0.86 -1.59 -0.80
C LEU A 92 -0.52 -2.12 -1.24
N ALA A 93 -0.67 -3.44 -1.38
CA ALA A 93 -1.84 -4.09 -1.98
C ALA A 93 -3.15 -3.59 -1.38
N ASN A 94 -3.29 -3.73 -0.05
CA ASN A 94 -4.55 -3.49 0.63
C ASN A 94 -4.92 -2.01 0.77
N VAL A 95 -3.92 -1.12 0.77
CA VAL A 95 -4.08 0.28 1.18
C VAL A 95 -4.09 1.26 0.01
N MET A 96 -3.38 0.94 -1.08
CA MET A 96 -3.24 1.84 -2.23
C MET A 96 -3.53 1.14 -3.55
N CYS A 97 -2.83 0.04 -3.85
CA CYS A 97 -2.89 -0.61 -5.17
C CYS A 97 -4.30 -1.13 -5.50
N CYS A 98 -4.84 -2.04 -4.70
CA CYS A 98 -6.09 -2.70 -5.02
C CYS A 98 -7.31 -1.77 -4.95
N PRO A 99 -7.43 -0.85 -3.97
CA PRO A 99 -8.49 0.16 -3.97
C PRO A 99 -8.46 1.06 -5.22
N GLN A 100 -7.27 1.44 -5.68
CA GLN A 100 -7.12 2.26 -6.89
C GLN A 100 -7.45 1.47 -8.16
N LEU A 101 -7.03 0.20 -8.24
CA LEU A 101 -7.34 -0.68 -9.38
C LEU A 101 -8.85 -0.93 -9.50
N ASP A 102 -9.52 -1.22 -8.39
CA ASP A 102 -10.97 -1.46 -8.35
C ASP A 102 -11.77 -0.21 -8.74
N ALA A 103 -11.38 0.96 -8.21
CA ALA A 103 -11.98 2.23 -8.60
C ALA A 103 -11.76 2.52 -10.10
N THR A 104 -10.57 2.27 -10.62
CA THR A 104 -10.25 2.49 -12.05
C THR A 104 -11.06 1.58 -12.96
N LEU A 105 -11.22 0.31 -12.58
CA LEU A 105 -12.04 -0.65 -13.31
C LEU A 105 -13.51 -0.21 -13.33
N THR A 106 -14.04 0.15 -12.17
CA THR A 106 -15.43 0.60 -11.98
C THR A 106 -15.71 1.87 -12.76
N ILE A 107 -14.82 2.87 -12.71
CA ILE A 107 -14.98 4.14 -13.43
C ILE A 107 -14.86 3.95 -14.94
N THR A 108 -13.92 3.12 -15.40
CA THR A 108 -13.75 2.85 -16.83
C THR A 108 -14.98 2.14 -17.41
N LEU A 109 -15.54 1.17 -16.66
CA LEU A 109 -16.79 0.53 -17.05
C LEU A 109 -17.96 1.52 -17.00
N GLY A 110 -18.10 2.32 -15.93
CA GLY A 110 -19.14 3.34 -15.82
C GLY A 110 -19.12 4.37 -16.95
N LYS A 111 -17.94 4.79 -17.41
CA LYS A 111 -17.81 5.63 -18.61
C LYS A 111 -18.38 4.95 -19.85
N ALA A 112 -18.01 3.69 -20.10
CA ALA A 112 -18.55 2.91 -21.22
C ALA A 112 -20.07 2.68 -21.07
N SER A 113 -20.58 2.56 -19.84
CA SER A 113 -22.01 2.42 -19.56
C SER A 113 -22.82 3.66 -19.96
N LYS A 114 -22.23 4.86 -19.95
CA LYS A 114 -22.93 6.08 -20.43
C LYS A 114 -23.32 5.98 -21.91
N GLU A 115 -22.50 5.30 -22.71
CA GLU A 115 -22.72 5.12 -24.15
C GLU A 115 -23.54 3.86 -24.46
N THR A 116 -23.31 2.79 -23.71
CA THR A 116 -23.89 1.46 -23.99
C THR A 116 -25.21 1.18 -23.26
N GLY A 117 -25.51 1.92 -22.18
CA GLY A 117 -26.66 1.65 -21.31
C GLY A 117 -26.52 0.38 -20.46
N LEU A 118 -25.33 -0.26 -20.43
CA LEU A 118 -25.08 -1.51 -19.72
C LEU A 118 -24.04 -1.34 -18.61
N LEU A 119 -24.37 -1.75 -17.38
CA LEU A 119 -23.55 -1.70 -16.17
C LEU A 119 -22.65 -2.93 -15.99
N ALA A 120 -22.61 -3.83 -16.96
CA ALA A 120 -21.80 -5.04 -16.92
C ALA A 120 -21.43 -5.52 -18.33
N LEU A 121 -20.27 -6.14 -18.45
CA LEU A 121 -19.85 -6.82 -19.68
C LEU A 121 -20.31 -8.27 -19.69
N ASN A 122 -20.44 -8.85 -20.88
CA ASN A 122 -20.57 -10.29 -21.02
C ASN A 122 -19.25 -11.01 -20.66
N ARG A 123 -19.33 -12.32 -20.40
CA ARG A 123 -18.17 -13.12 -19.96
C ARG A 123 -16.99 -13.06 -20.92
N THR A 124 -17.24 -13.04 -22.24
CA THR A 124 -16.19 -13.05 -23.26
C THR A 124 -15.47 -11.70 -23.33
N GLN A 125 -16.22 -10.60 -23.46
CA GLN A 125 -15.67 -9.24 -23.45
C GLN A 125 -14.89 -8.97 -22.17
N SER A 126 -15.42 -9.40 -21.02
CA SER A 126 -14.73 -9.22 -19.75
C SER A 126 -13.34 -9.87 -19.72
N LYS A 127 -13.19 -11.10 -20.24
CA LYS A 127 -11.88 -11.76 -20.32
C LYS A 127 -10.87 -10.96 -21.15
N HIS A 128 -11.31 -10.45 -22.30
CA HIS A 128 -10.49 -9.60 -23.15
C HIS A 128 -10.12 -8.29 -22.46
N CYS A 129 -11.08 -7.63 -21.81
CA CYS A 129 -10.88 -6.37 -21.13
C CYS A 129 -9.96 -6.45 -19.91
N VAL A 130 -10.09 -7.49 -19.08
CA VAL A 130 -9.14 -7.72 -17.98
C VAL A 130 -7.74 -7.97 -18.55
N SER A 131 -7.62 -8.82 -19.57
CA SER A 131 -6.32 -9.10 -20.19
C SER A 131 -5.67 -7.86 -20.80
N ASP A 132 -6.44 -6.98 -21.42
CA ASP A 132 -5.91 -5.77 -22.05
C ASP A 132 -5.54 -4.72 -21.00
N LEU A 133 -6.37 -4.53 -19.97
CA LEU A 133 -6.05 -3.67 -18.83
C LEU A 133 -4.75 -4.08 -18.15
N GLU A 134 -4.56 -5.37 -17.88
CA GLU A 134 -3.33 -5.88 -17.26
C GLU A 134 -2.10 -5.55 -18.11
N LYS A 135 -2.16 -5.79 -19.42
CA LYS A 135 -1.04 -5.47 -20.33
C LYS A 135 -0.74 -3.98 -20.36
N ILE A 136 -1.76 -3.13 -20.32
CA ILE A 136 -1.60 -1.67 -20.26
C ILE A 136 -0.91 -1.25 -18.96
N LEU A 137 -1.40 -1.75 -17.81
CA LEU A 137 -0.83 -1.45 -16.50
C LEU A 137 0.62 -1.94 -16.39
N VAL A 138 0.90 -3.17 -16.84
CA VAL A 138 2.27 -3.74 -16.86
C VAL A 138 3.18 -2.97 -17.82
N GLY A 139 2.68 -2.53 -18.97
CA GLY A 139 3.42 -1.64 -19.88
C GLY A 139 3.83 -0.32 -19.23
N LYS A 140 3.03 0.14 -18.26
CA LYS A 140 3.31 1.31 -17.41
C LYS A 140 4.04 0.96 -16.10
N GLY A 141 4.51 -0.29 -16.01
CA GLY A 141 5.34 -0.87 -14.95
C GLY A 141 4.62 -1.23 -13.64
N ALA A 142 3.29 -1.30 -13.67
CA ALA A 142 2.57 -2.03 -12.63
C ALA A 142 3.03 -3.50 -12.55
N SER A 143 2.79 -4.14 -11.41
CA SER A 143 3.12 -5.55 -11.22
C SER A 143 2.47 -6.45 -12.27
N SER A 144 3.18 -7.45 -12.77
CA SER A 144 2.58 -8.52 -13.59
C SER A 144 1.71 -9.49 -12.78
N ARG A 145 1.69 -9.37 -11.45
CA ARG A 145 1.00 -10.26 -10.52
C ARG A 145 -0.33 -9.70 -9.97
N LEU A 146 -0.91 -8.68 -10.62
CA LEU A 146 -2.15 -8.01 -10.17
C LEU A 146 -3.31 -8.98 -9.90
N ARG A 147 -3.49 -10.02 -10.72
CA ARG A 147 -4.46 -11.11 -10.46
C ARG A 147 -4.36 -11.68 -9.05
N SER A 148 -3.15 -12.03 -8.63
CA SER A 148 -2.90 -12.62 -7.32
C SER A 148 -2.86 -11.60 -6.19
N ILE A 149 -2.41 -10.37 -6.45
CA ILE A 149 -2.28 -9.32 -5.44
C ILE A 149 -3.65 -8.72 -5.11
N CYS A 150 -4.47 -8.45 -6.12
CA CYS A 150 -5.73 -7.71 -5.98
C CYS A 150 -6.98 -8.52 -6.34
N SER A 151 -6.85 -9.84 -6.55
CA SER A 151 -8.00 -10.68 -6.94
C SER A 151 -8.70 -10.16 -8.20
N LEU A 152 -7.93 -9.71 -9.20
CA LEU A 152 -8.46 -9.19 -10.47
C LEU A 152 -8.91 -10.36 -11.37
N TYR A 153 -10.22 -10.53 -11.51
CA TYR A 153 -10.83 -11.57 -12.35
C TYR A 153 -11.82 -10.99 -13.37
N SER A 154 -12.12 -11.76 -14.41
CA SER A 154 -13.17 -11.38 -15.37
C SER A 154 -14.55 -11.25 -14.72
N SER A 155 -14.84 -11.98 -13.64
CA SER A 155 -16.10 -11.83 -12.92
C SER A 155 -16.32 -10.40 -12.41
N ASN A 156 -15.25 -9.67 -12.06
CA ASN A 156 -15.30 -8.28 -11.57
C ASN A 156 -15.84 -7.27 -12.60
N LEU A 157 -15.91 -7.61 -13.89
CA LEU A 157 -16.52 -6.78 -14.93
C LEU A 157 -17.90 -7.29 -15.39
N THR A 158 -18.34 -8.45 -14.90
CA THR A 158 -19.64 -9.03 -15.27
C THR A 158 -20.71 -8.67 -14.25
N ALA A 159 -21.96 -9.10 -14.52
CA ALA A 159 -23.08 -8.99 -13.59
C ALA A 159 -22.98 -9.96 -12.41
N SER A 160 -22.18 -11.03 -12.57
CA SER A 160 -22.20 -12.19 -11.70
C SER A 160 -23.64 -12.68 -11.48
N SER A 161 -24.17 -12.63 -10.27
CA SER A 161 -25.54 -13.06 -9.94
C SER A 161 -26.57 -11.94 -9.84
N CYS A 162 -26.19 -10.68 -10.08
CA CYS A 162 -27.11 -9.54 -10.02
C CYS A 162 -28.08 -9.54 -11.21
N PRO A 163 -29.41 -9.43 -10.99
CA PRO A 163 -30.40 -9.58 -12.05
C PRO A 163 -30.51 -8.37 -12.99
N VAL A 164 -30.16 -7.17 -12.51
CA VAL A 164 -30.29 -5.93 -13.28
C VAL A 164 -28.93 -5.45 -13.73
N ILE A 165 -28.80 -5.20 -15.03
CA ILE A 165 -27.58 -4.68 -15.66
C ILE A 165 -27.84 -3.49 -16.58
N ASN A 166 -29.09 -3.25 -16.98
CA ASN A 166 -29.44 -2.11 -17.81
C ASN A 166 -29.62 -0.86 -16.93
N VAL A 167 -29.16 0.29 -17.39
CA VAL A 167 -29.23 1.55 -16.65
C VAL A 167 -30.68 1.98 -16.39
N ASP A 168 -31.56 1.93 -17.39
CA ASP A 168 -32.95 2.36 -17.24
C ASP A 168 -33.72 1.45 -16.27
N GLU A 169 -33.48 0.15 -16.37
CA GLU A 169 -34.04 -0.84 -15.43
C GLU A 169 -33.56 -0.59 -14.00
N PHE A 170 -32.27 -0.30 -13.82
CA PHE A 170 -31.69 0.03 -12.52
C PHE A 170 -32.34 1.29 -11.93
N GLU A 171 -32.45 2.37 -12.72
CA GLU A 171 -33.02 3.63 -12.28
C GLU A 171 -34.51 3.52 -11.94
N SER A 172 -35.23 2.61 -12.60
CA SER A 172 -36.63 2.31 -12.26
C SER A 172 -36.81 1.53 -10.94
N ALA A 173 -35.75 0.85 -10.46
CA ALA A 173 -35.80 -0.02 -9.30
C ALA A 173 -35.26 0.64 -8.02
N VAL A 174 -34.56 1.76 -8.12
CA VAL A 174 -33.81 2.39 -7.03
C VAL A 174 -34.21 3.85 -6.89
N ASP A 175 -34.24 4.36 -5.65
CA ASP A 175 -34.28 5.79 -5.39
C ASP A 175 -32.90 6.42 -5.69
N THR A 176 -32.72 6.78 -6.96
CA THR A 176 -31.48 7.35 -7.49
C THR A 176 -31.15 8.70 -6.86
N SER A 177 -32.16 9.46 -6.43
CA SER A 177 -32.00 10.75 -5.78
C SER A 177 -31.42 10.58 -4.38
N LYS A 178 -31.97 9.66 -3.57
CA LYS A 178 -31.42 9.31 -2.25
C LYS A 178 -30.00 8.76 -2.38
N LEU A 179 -29.75 7.89 -3.36
CA LEU A 179 -28.43 7.30 -3.59
C LEU A 179 -27.38 8.34 -3.96
N LEU A 180 -27.68 9.24 -4.91
CA LEU A 180 -26.76 10.31 -5.29
C LEU A 180 -26.52 11.28 -4.13
N LEU A 181 -27.57 11.70 -3.42
CA LEU A 181 -27.43 12.61 -2.28
C LEU A 181 -26.50 12.05 -1.19
N ALA A 182 -26.52 10.72 -0.97
CA ALA A 182 -25.64 10.07 -0.01
C ALA A 182 -24.19 9.91 -0.51
N CYS A 183 -23.98 9.71 -1.81
CA CYS A 183 -22.70 9.28 -2.37
C CYS A 183 -21.96 10.32 -3.22
N GLU A 184 -22.59 11.45 -3.55
CA GLU A 184 -21.98 12.49 -4.39
C GLU A 184 -20.83 13.19 -3.65
N LYS A 185 -20.97 13.47 -2.35
CA LYS A 185 -19.93 14.11 -1.54
C LYS A 185 -19.67 13.30 -0.28
N VAL A 186 -18.75 12.34 -0.41
CA VAL A 186 -18.35 11.48 0.70
C VAL A 186 -17.17 12.12 1.43
N ASP A 187 -17.38 12.47 2.69
CA ASP A 187 -16.28 12.70 3.62
C ASP A 187 -15.77 11.33 4.09
N PRO A 188 -14.53 10.92 3.76
CA PRO A 188 -14.07 9.57 4.07
C PRO A 188 -14.05 9.27 5.58
N VAL A 189 -13.83 10.27 6.44
CA VAL A 189 -13.81 10.06 7.90
C VAL A 189 -15.23 9.81 8.41
N LYS A 190 -16.18 10.67 8.02
CA LYS A 190 -17.58 10.51 8.44
C LYS A 190 -18.20 9.24 7.87
N GLU A 191 -17.94 8.94 6.60
CA GLU A 191 -18.48 7.74 5.95
C GLU A 191 -17.99 6.46 6.62
N CYS A 192 -16.75 6.43 7.11
CA CYS A 192 -16.25 5.30 7.87
C CYS A 192 -16.97 5.06 9.20
N CYS A 193 -17.76 6.02 9.69
CA CYS A 193 -18.51 5.88 10.93
C CYS A 193 -20.02 5.81 10.69
N GLU A 194 -20.56 6.79 9.98
CA GLU A 194 -21.99 6.93 9.71
C GLU A 194 -22.49 6.00 8.61
N GLN A 195 -21.59 5.60 7.67
CA GLN A 195 -21.90 4.68 6.56
C GLN A 195 -23.08 5.14 5.69
N ALA A 196 -23.28 6.45 5.52
CA ALA A 196 -24.43 6.99 4.81
C ALA A 196 -24.48 6.49 3.35
N CYS A 197 -23.38 6.59 2.62
CA CYS A 197 -23.29 6.10 1.25
C CYS A 197 -23.28 4.57 1.19
N GLN A 198 -22.54 3.87 2.07
CA GLN A 198 -22.55 2.40 2.12
C GLN A 198 -23.93 1.82 2.39
N ASN A 199 -24.72 2.45 3.27
CA ASN A 199 -26.10 2.07 3.56
C ASN A 199 -27.01 2.34 2.35
N ALA A 200 -26.88 3.50 1.69
CA ALA A 200 -27.63 3.78 0.46
C ALA A 200 -27.30 2.78 -0.67
N ILE A 201 -26.03 2.37 -0.80
CA ILE A 201 -25.60 1.34 -1.75
C ILE A 201 -26.20 -0.02 -1.39
N LEU A 202 -26.23 -0.39 -0.11
CA LEU A 202 -26.84 -1.63 0.36
C LEU A 202 -28.35 -1.66 0.10
N ASP A 203 -29.06 -0.56 0.40
CA ASP A 203 -30.49 -0.41 0.12
C ASP A 203 -30.77 -0.60 -1.39
N ALA A 204 -30.01 0.10 -2.24
CA ALA A 204 -30.13 -0.01 -3.69
C ALA A 204 -29.86 -1.43 -4.20
N ALA A 205 -28.79 -2.07 -3.72
CA ALA A 205 -28.43 -3.44 -4.09
C ALA A 205 -29.51 -4.45 -3.66
N THR A 206 -30.14 -4.23 -2.50
CA THR A 206 -31.23 -5.06 -1.98
C THR A 206 -32.47 -4.90 -2.86
N ASN A 207 -32.87 -3.67 -3.20
CA ASN A 207 -34.02 -3.42 -4.08
C ASN A 207 -33.85 -4.04 -5.47
N VAL A 208 -32.65 -3.95 -6.04
CA VAL A 208 -32.31 -4.60 -7.31
C VAL A 208 -32.40 -6.13 -7.19
N THR A 209 -31.95 -6.70 -6.07
CA THR A 209 -32.01 -8.15 -5.83
C THR A 209 -33.44 -8.68 -5.82
N LEU A 210 -34.42 -7.89 -5.33
CA LEU A 210 -35.84 -8.26 -5.30
C LEU A 210 -36.47 -8.45 -6.69
N LYS A 211 -35.82 -7.97 -7.76
CA LYS A 211 -36.25 -8.20 -9.15
C LYS A 211 -35.86 -9.56 -9.69
N ALA A 212 -35.05 -10.34 -8.97
CA ALA A 212 -34.69 -11.68 -9.40
C ALA A 212 -35.92 -12.60 -9.45
N SER A 213 -36.14 -13.25 -10.59
CA SER A 213 -37.26 -14.18 -10.79
C SER A 213 -37.13 -15.48 -9.98
N GLU A 214 -35.91 -15.83 -9.55
CA GLU A 214 -35.62 -17.05 -8.79
C GLU A 214 -35.04 -16.72 -7.39
N PRO A 215 -35.62 -17.28 -6.32
CA PRO A 215 -35.03 -17.20 -4.99
C PRO A 215 -33.71 -18.00 -4.98
N LEU A 216 -32.58 -17.32 -4.79
CA LEU A 216 -31.34 -18.01 -4.43
C LEU A 216 -31.39 -18.40 -2.96
N THR A 217 -30.75 -19.52 -2.65
CA THR A 217 -30.50 -19.97 -1.28
C THR A 217 -29.58 -19.01 -0.50
N ASP A 218 -28.77 -18.21 -1.19
CA ASP A 218 -27.88 -17.23 -0.59
C ASP A 218 -28.05 -15.84 -1.22
N ASN A 219 -28.94 -15.04 -0.63
CA ASN A 219 -29.13 -13.64 -1.01
C ASN A 219 -27.93 -12.75 -0.65
N SER A 220 -27.01 -13.18 0.23
CA SER A 220 -25.89 -12.34 0.67
C SER A 220 -24.85 -12.16 -0.45
N VAL A 221 -24.52 -13.23 -1.17
CA VAL A 221 -23.63 -13.20 -2.34
C VAL A 221 -24.25 -12.34 -3.45
N ARG A 222 -25.54 -12.52 -3.72
CA ARG A 222 -26.25 -11.74 -4.73
C ARG A 222 -26.30 -10.25 -4.41
N ILE A 223 -26.58 -9.90 -3.15
CA ILE A 223 -26.53 -8.50 -2.70
C ILE A 223 -25.11 -7.94 -2.90
N SER A 224 -24.06 -8.69 -2.57
CA SER A 224 -22.67 -8.25 -2.80
C SER A 224 -22.38 -8.01 -4.28
N ASP A 225 -22.84 -8.89 -5.17
CA ASP A 225 -22.71 -8.70 -6.61
C ASP A 225 -23.46 -7.45 -7.09
N CYS A 226 -24.66 -7.20 -6.57
CA CYS A 226 -25.43 -6.00 -6.90
C CYS A 226 -24.82 -4.71 -6.32
N LYS A 227 -24.08 -4.74 -5.21
CA LYS A 227 -23.32 -3.56 -4.74
C LYS A 227 -22.32 -3.09 -5.80
N ASN A 228 -21.67 -4.00 -6.51
CA ASN A 228 -20.76 -3.66 -7.61
C ASN A 228 -21.52 -2.99 -8.77
N ILE A 229 -22.73 -3.44 -9.08
CA ILE A 229 -23.58 -2.80 -10.10
C ILE A 229 -23.98 -1.37 -9.68
N VAL A 230 -24.36 -1.18 -8.41
CA VAL A 230 -24.68 0.16 -7.87
C VAL A 230 -23.47 1.09 -7.98
N GLN A 231 -22.27 0.62 -7.61
CA GLN A 231 -21.03 1.41 -7.72
C GLN A 231 -20.69 1.80 -9.16
N ARG A 232 -20.91 0.89 -10.12
CA ARG A 232 -20.75 1.20 -11.55
C ARG A 232 -21.78 2.22 -12.03
N TRP A 233 -23.03 2.13 -11.56
CA TRP A 233 -24.04 3.14 -11.84
C TRP A 233 -23.66 4.51 -11.28
N LEU A 234 -23.16 4.57 -10.03
CA LEU A 234 -22.63 5.81 -9.45
C LEU A 234 -21.53 6.41 -10.34
N ALA A 235 -20.62 5.59 -10.87
CA ALA A 235 -19.60 6.04 -11.80
C ALA A 235 -20.13 6.54 -13.16
N THR A 236 -21.39 6.23 -13.52
CA THR A 236 -22.05 6.86 -14.70
C THR A 236 -22.53 8.28 -14.41
N LYS A 237 -22.81 8.60 -13.13
CA LYS A 237 -23.39 9.89 -12.72
C LYS A 237 -22.34 10.88 -12.21
N LEU A 238 -21.33 10.39 -11.49
CA LEU A 238 -20.27 11.21 -10.92
C LEU A 238 -19.20 11.56 -11.95
N GLU A 239 -18.55 12.71 -11.75
CA GLU A 239 -17.34 13.06 -12.51
C GLU A 239 -16.17 12.13 -12.13
N PRO A 240 -15.22 11.84 -13.04
CA PRO A 240 -14.20 10.82 -12.80
C PRO A 240 -13.34 11.03 -11.53
N SER A 241 -13.02 12.27 -11.18
CA SER A 241 -12.27 12.60 -9.96
C SER A 241 -13.10 12.32 -8.70
N GLN A 242 -14.35 12.78 -8.69
CA GLN A 242 -15.29 12.56 -7.59
C GLN A 242 -15.62 11.08 -7.43
N ALA A 243 -15.82 10.35 -8.52
CA ALA A 243 -16.01 8.90 -8.49
C ALA A 243 -14.78 8.19 -7.89
N LYS A 244 -13.55 8.64 -8.21
CA LYS A 244 -12.31 8.12 -7.62
C LYS A 244 -12.30 8.32 -6.11
N GLU A 245 -12.59 9.53 -5.65
CA GLU A 245 -12.63 9.87 -4.22
C GLU A 245 -13.69 9.06 -3.47
N THR A 246 -14.93 9.03 -3.98
CA THR A 246 -16.04 8.27 -3.39
C THR A 246 -15.71 6.78 -3.29
N LEU A 247 -15.35 6.14 -4.41
CA LEU A 247 -15.12 4.68 -4.44
C LEU A 247 -13.95 4.28 -3.54
N ARG A 248 -12.87 5.07 -3.54
CA ARG A 248 -11.71 4.79 -2.69
C ARG A 248 -11.97 5.08 -1.22
N GLY A 249 -12.74 6.13 -0.90
CA GLY A 249 -13.19 6.40 0.46
C GLY A 249 -13.98 5.22 1.02
N LEU A 250 -14.95 4.71 0.26
CA LEU A 250 -15.76 3.55 0.64
C LEU A 250 -14.90 2.29 0.84
N ALA A 251 -13.97 2.01 -0.07
CA ALA A 251 -13.07 0.87 0.04
C ALA A 251 -12.17 0.98 1.28
N ASN A 252 -11.57 2.14 1.48
CA ASN A 252 -10.64 2.42 2.57
C ASN A 252 -11.31 2.29 3.95
N CYS A 253 -12.58 2.65 4.09
CA CYS A 253 -13.34 2.42 5.32
C CYS A 253 -13.46 0.93 5.69
N LYS A 254 -13.57 0.04 4.71
CA LYS A 254 -13.58 -1.40 4.94
C LYS A 254 -12.18 -1.91 5.32
N ILE A 255 -11.16 -1.39 4.65
CA ILE A 255 -9.75 -1.80 4.82
C ILE A 255 -9.18 -1.38 6.18
N ASN A 256 -9.56 -0.20 6.67
CA ASN A 256 -9.08 0.35 7.95
C ASN A 256 -9.70 -0.30 9.20
N ARG A 257 -10.60 -1.28 9.04
CA ARG A 257 -11.25 -2.01 10.14
C ARG A 257 -10.69 -3.42 10.34
N VAL A 258 -9.61 -3.76 9.62
CA VAL A 258 -9.02 -5.09 9.65
C VAL A 258 -7.50 -4.98 9.73
N CYS A 259 -6.89 -5.84 10.54
CA CYS A 259 -5.45 -6.05 10.50
C CYS A 259 -5.09 -6.91 9.27
N PRO A 260 -4.28 -6.43 8.33
CA PRO A 260 -3.88 -7.22 7.16
C PRO A 260 -2.70 -8.16 7.43
N LEU A 261 -2.05 -8.07 8.60
CA LEU A 261 -0.87 -8.86 8.92
C LEU A 261 -1.23 -10.28 9.32
N VAL A 262 -0.44 -11.24 8.85
CA VAL A 262 -0.55 -12.64 9.24
C VAL A 262 0.34 -12.88 10.46
N PHE A 263 -0.30 -13.20 11.58
CA PHE A 263 0.39 -13.58 12.82
C PHE A 263 0.78 -15.06 12.78
N SER A 264 2.08 -15.33 12.72
CA SER A 264 2.66 -16.68 12.80
C SER A 264 2.62 -17.24 14.23
N ASP A 265 3.22 -18.41 14.41
CA ASP A 265 3.36 -19.06 15.71
C ASP A 265 4.14 -18.18 16.70
N MET A 266 3.68 -18.12 17.95
CA MET A 266 4.21 -17.28 19.03
C MET A 266 4.86 -18.12 20.16
N ARG A 267 5.22 -19.38 19.90
CA ARG A 267 5.89 -20.26 20.88
C ARG A 267 7.10 -19.62 21.54
N ASP A 268 7.96 -18.95 20.76
CA ASP A 268 9.16 -18.31 21.28
C ASP A 268 8.83 -17.15 22.23
N ILE A 269 7.81 -16.37 21.92
CA ILE A 269 7.33 -15.30 22.81
C ILE A 269 6.74 -15.91 24.09
N SER A 270 5.89 -16.93 23.96
CA SER A 270 5.29 -17.60 25.12
C SER A 270 6.35 -18.18 26.06
N GLY A 271 7.38 -18.85 25.53
CA GLY A 271 8.47 -19.40 26.33
C GLY A 271 9.28 -18.35 27.10
N ASN A 272 9.44 -17.15 26.54
CA ASN A 272 10.25 -16.09 27.14
C ASN A 272 9.44 -15.07 27.99
N CYS A 273 8.13 -14.96 27.77
CA CYS A 273 7.29 -13.92 28.37
C CYS A 273 6.17 -14.42 29.31
N SER A 274 5.96 -15.74 29.47
CA SER A 274 4.80 -16.32 30.18
C SER A 274 4.89 -16.33 31.73
N ASN A 275 5.98 -15.87 32.35
CA ASN A 275 6.14 -15.81 33.82
C ASN A 275 6.43 -14.38 34.31
N GLU A 276 6.31 -14.10 35.62
CA GLU A 276 6.82 -12.85 36.23
C GLU A 276 8.22 -12.59 35.66
N LEU A 277 8.40 -11.48 34.92
CA LEU A 277 9.53 -11.17 34.02
C LEU A 277 10.93 -11.40 34.62
N SER A 278 11.35 -12.65 34.80
CA SER A 278 12.67 -12.97 35.34
C SER A 278 13.77 -12.71 34.30
N ASN A 279 13.41 -12.58 33.02
CA ASN A 279 14.30 -12.17 31.94
C ASN A 279 13.60 -11.25 30.93
N GLN A 280 13.41 -9.97 31.32
CA GLN A 280 12.85 -8.93 30.44
C GLN A 280 13.62 -8.82 29.11
N MET A 281 14.94 -8.97 29.14
CA MET A 281 15.78 -8.91 27.93
C MET A 281 15.45 -10.03 26.94
N GLY A 282 15.31 -11.26 27.42
CA GLY A 282 14.91 -12.40 26.59
C GLY A 282 13.49 -12.23 26.00
N CYS A 283 12.54 -11.77 26.81
CA CYS A 283 11.18 -11.48 26.35
C CYS A 283 11.15 -10.40 25.26
N CYS A 284 11.86 -9.29 25.46
CA CYS A 284 11.90 -8.21 24.48
C CYS A 284 12.66 -8.58 23.21
N GLY A 285 13.75 -9.35 23.29
CA GLY A 285 14.43 -9.87 22.10
C GLY A 285 13.53 -10.80 21.27
N ALA A 286 12.75 -11.67 21.92
CA ALA A 286 11.77 -12.51 21.23
C ALA A 286 10.66 -11.67 20.57
N MET A 287 10.18 -10.64 21.26
CA MET A 287 9.16 -9.73 20.74
C MET A 287 9.66 -8.94 19.53
N GLU A 288 10.86 -8.36 19.62
CA GLU A 288 11.50 -7.59 18.55
C GLU A 288 11.73 -8.45 17.30
N SER A 289 12.23 -9.68 17.48
CA SER A 289 12.38 -10.64 16.38
C SER A 289 11.04 -10.93 15.71
N TYR A 290 9.99 -11.19 16.50
CA TYR A 290 8.67 -11.50 15.97
C TYR A 290 8.06 -10.33 15.20
N VAL A 291 8.14 -9.12 15.76
CA VAL A 291 7.66 -7.88 15.15
C VAL A 291 8.42 -7.57 13.86
N SER A 292 9.74 -7.77 13.83
CA SER A 292 10.56 -7.63 12.62
C SER A 292 10.10 -8.55 11.46
N HIS A 293 9.52 -9.71 11.76
CA HIS A 293 8.89 -10.55 10.75
C HIS A 293 7.55 -9.99 10.24
N LEU A 294 6.77 -9.35 11.11
CA LEU A 294 5.52 -8.70 10.72
C LEU A 294 5.75 -7.50 9.81
N GLN A 295 6.75 -6.67 10.12
CA GLN A 295 7.10 -5.47 9.37
C GLN A 295 7.38 -5.76 7.89
N LYS A 296 7.93 -6.93 7.58
CA LYS A 296 8.28 -7.34 6.21
C LYS A 296 7.06 -7.65 5.33
N GLN A 297 5.85 -7.75 5.90
CA GLN A 297 4.67 -8.20 5.17
C GLN A 297 4.01 -7.08 4.36
N ALA A 298 3.82 -5.89 4.94
CA ALA A 298 3.03 -4.83 4.33
C ALA A 298 3.31 -3.44 4.91
N LEU A 299 3.01 -2.43 4.10
CA LEU A 299 2.74 -1.07 4.56
C LEU A 299 1.26 -0.98 4.96
N ILE A 300 0.99 -0.42 6.13
CA ILE A 300 -0.37 -0.37 6.71
C ILE A 300 -0.69 1.05 7.17
N THR A 301 -1.98 1.36 7.31
CA THR A 301 -2.40 2.67 7.82
C THR A 301 -2.31 2.75 9.35
N ASN A 302 -2.38 3.97 9.88
CA ASN A 302 -2.49 4.20 11.32
C ASN A 302 -3.65 3.42 11.98
N LEU A 303 -4.82 3.37 11.35
CA LEU A 303 -5.97 2.62 11.90
C LEU A 303 -5.75 1.11 11.84
N GLN A 304 -5.19 0.59 10.75
CA GLN A 304 -4.85 -0.83 10.66
C GLN A 304 -3.82 -1.25 11.71
N ALA A 305 -2.85 -0.37 12.01
CA ALA A 305 -1.87 -0.63 13.06
C ALA A 305 -2.52 -0.78 14.44
N LEU A 306 -3.54 0.01 14.78
CA LEU A 306 -4.31 -0.16 16.03
C LEU A 306 -4.99 -1.53 16.09
N ASP A 307 -5.64 -1.94 15.00
CA ASP A 307 -6.32 -3.23 14.92
C ASP A 307 -5.33 -4.39 14.99
N CYS A 308 -4.16 -4.25 14.36
CA CYS A 308 -3.07 -5.21 14.43
C CYS A 308 -2.49 -5.34 15.84
N ALA A 309 -2.23 -4.22 16.52
CA ALA A 309 -1.77 -4.21 17.90
C ALA A 309 -2.78 -4.90 18.83
N THR A 310 -4.06 -4.57 18.70
CA THR A 310 -5.14 -5.17 19.50
C THR A 310 -5.26 -6.67 19.26
N SER A 311 -5.17 -7.10 17.99
CA SER A 311 -5.24 -8.51 17.61
C SER A 311 -4.04 -9.30 18.12
N LEU A 312 -2.82 -8.76 18.00
CA LEU A 312 -1.61 -9.37 18.53
C LEU A 312 -1.67 -9.47 20.06
N GLY A 313 -2.01 -8.38 20.75
CA GLY A 313 -2.14 -8.36 22.20
C GLY A 313 -3.16 -9.40 22.71
N THR A 314 -4.28 -9.55 22.02
CA THR A 314 -5.31 -10.54 22.36
C THR A 314 -4.81 -11.97 22.18
N LYS A 315 -4.01 -12.23 21.14
CA LYS A 315 -3.37 -13.54 20.94
C LYS A 315 -2.33 -13.83 22.02
N LEU A 316 -1.53 -12.84 22.42
CA LEU A 316 -0.56 -12.97 23.52
C LEU A 316 -1.25 -13.27 24.86
N GLN A 317 -2.36 -12.59 25.17
CA GLN A 317 -3.15 -12.85 26.37
C GLN A 317 -3.71 -14.28 26.43
N LYS A 318 -4.12 -14.83 25.28
CA LYS A 318 -4.56 -16.24 25.18
C LYS A 318 -3.44 -17.24 25.44
N LEU A 319 -2.19 -16.81 25.37
CA LEU A 319 -1.00 -17.59 25.72
C LEU A 319 -0.55 -17.34 27.17
N ASN A 320 -1.44 -16.85 28.03
CA ASN A 320 -1.20 -16.53 29.44
C ASN A 320 -0.17 -15.42 29.70
N ILE A 321 0.14 -14.59 28.70
CA ILE A 321 0.97 -13.39 28.88
C ILE A 321 0.06 -12.26 29.37
N THR A 322 0.06 -12.03 30.68
CA THR A 322 -0.83 -11.06 31.33
C THR A 322 -0.23 -9.66 31.45
N LYS A 323 1.11 -9.56 31.51
CA LYS A 323 1.81 -8.28 31.57
C LYS A 323 1.81 -7.60 30.20
N ASN A 324 1.66 -6.28 30.20
CA ASN A 324 1.73 -5.47 28.98
C ASN A 324 3.14 -5.47 28.38
N VAL A 325 3.43 -6.46 27.53
CA VAL A 325 4.72 -6.62 26.86
C VAL A 325 4.99 -5.46 25.90
N PHE A 326 3.96 -4.86 25.30
CA PHE A 326 4.14 -3.70 24.41
C PHE A 326 4.76 -2.52 25.17
N SER A 327 4.27 -2.22 26.37
CA SER A 327 4.86 -1.17 27.21
C SER A 327 6.25 -1.54 27.75
N VAL A 328 6.50 -2.81 28.05
CA VAL A 328 7.78 -3.28 28.61
C VAL A 328 8.89 -3.24 27.56
N CYS A 329 8.55 -3.58 26.32
CA CYS A 329 9.50 -3.68 25.21
C CYS A 329 9.40 -2.51 24.23
N HIS A 330 8.71 -1.43 24.62
CA HIS A 330 8.56 -0.20 23.83
C HIS A 330 8.00 -0.42 22.41
N ILE A 331 7.08 -1.35 22.25
CA ILE A 331 6.39 -1.59 20.97
C ILE A 331 5.41 -0.45 20.69
N SER A 332 5.54 0.12 19.52
CA SER A 332 4.78 1.24 18.98
C SER A 332 3.98 0.84 17.75
N LEU A 333 3.05 1.69 17.31
CA LEU A 333 2.22 1.37 16.14
C LEU A 333 3.04 1.20 14.85
N LYS A 334 4.12 1.98 14.68
CA LYS A 334 4.98 1.89 13.48
C LYS A 334 5.65 0.52 13.36
N ASP A 335 5.78 -0.19 14.48
CA ASP A 335 6.43 -1.49 14.49
C ASP A 335 5.59 -2.58 13.81
N PHE A 336 4.32 -2.30 13.51
CA PHE A 336 3.46 -3.18 12.71
C PHE A 336 3.56 -2.91 11.21
N SER A 337 4.37 -1.95 10.78
CA SER A 337 4.54 -1.60 9.37
C SER A 337 5.99 -1.69 8.90
N LEU A 338 6.16 -1.74 7.59
CA LEU A 338 7.48 -1.82 6.98
C LEU A 338 8.36 -0.64 7.44
N GLN A 339 9.57 -0.97 7.90
CA GLN A 339 10.60 -0.01 8.26
C GLN A 339 11.28 0.49 6.98
N VAL A 340 11.36 1.80 6.81
CA VAL A 340 11.90 2.42 5.59
C VAL A 340 13.08 3.30 5.97
N GLY A 341 14.31 2.81 5.72
CA GLY A 341 15.57 3.54 5.99
C GLY A 341 16.38 2.99 7.17
N SER A 342 17.53 3.63 7.42
CA SER A 342 18.52 3.22 8.45
C SER A 342 18.32 3.89 9.82
N GLN A 343 17.31 4.75 9.94
CA GLN A 343 16.86 5.29 11.22
C GLN A 343 15.55 4.60 11.58
N GLU A 344 15.31 4.33 12.86
CA GLU A 344 14.13 3.63 13.42
C GLU A 344 12.82 4.39 13.15
N SER A 345 12.43 4.49 11.89
CA SER A 345 11.29 5.24 11.40
C SER A 345 10.47 4.31 10.51
N GLY A 346 9.60 3.52 11.15
CA GLY A 346 8.56 2.77 10.46
C GLY A 346 7.62 3.73 9.75
N CYS A 347 7.14 3.35 8.57
CA CYS A 347 6.23 4.18 7.80
C CYS A 347 4.79 3.70 8.00
N LEU A 348 3.97 4.50 8.69
CA LEU A 348 2.52 4.31 8.65
C LEU A 348 1.93 5.18 7.56
N LEU A 349 1.00 4.63 6.79
CA LEU A 349 0.28 5.42 5.80
C LEU A 349 -0.85 6.21 6.47
N PRO A 350 -1.23 7.38 5.90
CA PRO A 350 -2.41 8.08 6.32
C PRO A 350 -3.64 7.17 6.29
N SER A 351 -4.54 7.36 7.26
CA SER A 351 -5.82 6.66 7.29
C SER A 351 -6.75 7.09 6.16
N LEU A 352 -6.45 8.19 5.46
CA LEU A 352 -7.18 8.65 4.28
C LEU A 352 -6.56 8.07 3.00
N PRO A 353 -7.36 7.81 1.95
CA PRO A 353 -6.82 7.32 0.68
C PRO A 353 -5.76 8.29 0.12
N SER A 354 -4.59 7.75 -0.22
CA SER A 354 -3.46 8.50 -0.78
C SER A 354 -2.96 7.87 -2.08
N ASP A 355 -2.34 8.68 -2.93
CA ASP A 355 -1.71 8.22 -4.18
C ASP A 355 -0.20 8.19 -4.03
N ALA A 356 0.42 7.24 -4.73
CA ALA A 356 1.86 7.21 -4.90
C ALA A 356 2.27 8.42 -5.76
N ILE A 357 3.32 9.09 -5.34
CA ILE A 357 3.87 10.26 -6.02
C ILE A 357 4.95 9.74 -6.95
N PHE A 358 4.83 10.07 -8.23
CA PHE A 358 5.87 9.80 -9.21
C PHE A 358 6.57 11.10 -9.58
N ASP A 359 7.89 11.09 -9.45
CA ASP A 359 8.79 12.14 -9.91
C ASP A 359 9.89 11.53 -10.80
N GLN A 360 10.36 12.27 -11.80
CA GLN A 360 11.30 11.71 -12.77
C GLN A 360 12.70 11.48 -12.18
N ASP A 361 13.13 12.37 -11.29
CA ASP A 361 14.43 12.28 -10.61
C ASP A 361 14.31 11.42 -9.36
N SER A 362 13.16 11.54 -8.68
CA SER A 362 12.87 10.90 -7.40
C SER A 362 11.94 9.66 -7.45
N GLY A 363 11.68 9.10 -8.62
CA GLY A 363 11.01 7.82 -8.78
C GLY A 363 9.63 7.75 -8.12
N ILE A 364 9.21 6.55 -7.70
CA ILE A 364 7.95 6.35 -6.97
C ILE A 364 8.17 6.46 -5.46
N SER A 365 7.41 7.36 -4.84
CA SER A 365 7.38 7.61 -3.39
C SER A 365 5.94 7.66 -2.86
N PHE A 366 5.78 7.64 -1.55
CA PHE A 366 4.48 7.79 -0.87
C PHE A 366 4.69 8.52 0.46
N THR A 367 3.64 9.20 0.93
CA THR A 367 3.69 9.98 2.16
C THR A 367 3.43 9.08 3.37
N CYS A 368 4.37 9.08 4.31
CA CYS A 368 4.19 8.49 5.64
C CYS A 368 3.54 9.52 6.58
N ASP A 369 2.65 9.06 7.45
CA ASP A 369 2.05 9.83 8.53
C ASP A 369 2.98 9.77 9.75
N LEU A 370 3.92 10.73 9.82
CA LEU A 370 5.12 10.75 10.68
C LEU A 370 4.86 10.92 12.19
N ASN A 371 3.66 10.62 12.69
CA ASN A 371 3.36 10.69 14.12
C ASN A 371 3.84 9.40 14.84
N ASP A 372 5.12 9.08 14.65
CA ASP A 372 5.64 7.71 14.55
C ASP A 372 5.91 6.98 15.88
N ASN A 373 5.71 7.61 17.03
CA ASN A 373 6.03 7.03 18.34
C ASN A 373 4.80 6.83 19.24
N ILE A 374 3.63 6.62 18.63
CA ILE A 374 2.41 6.28 19.38
C ILE A 374 2.58 4.87 19.96
N PRO A 375 2.53 4.70 21.30
CA PRO A 375 2.63 3.38 21.92
C PRO A 375 1.51 2.45 21.44
N ALA A 376 1.85 1.19 21.15
CA ALA A 376 0.86 0.20 20.74
C ALA A 376 -0.10 -0.11 21.91
N PRO A 377 -1.43 -0.07 21.70
CA PRO A 377 -2.38 -0.33 22.77
C PRO A 377 -2.33 -1.80 23.20
N TRP A 378 -2.24 -2.02 24.51
CA TRP A 378 -2.45 -3.35 25.09
C TRP A 378 -3.93 -3.55 25.37
N PRO A 379 -4.56 -4.67 24.95
CA PRO A 379 -5.96 -4.90 25.19
C PRO A 379 -6.24 -4.94 26.71
N SER A 380 -7.02 -4.00 27.23
CA SER A 380 -7.58 -4.10 28.57
C SER A 380 -8.93 -4.84 28.49
N SER A 381 -9.35 -5.47 29.60
CA SER A 381 -10.61 -6.22 29.71
C SER A 381 -11.89 -5.39 29.50
N GLN A 382 -11.76 -4.10 29.15
CA GLN A 382 -12.88 -3.23 28.81
C GLN A 382 -12.52 -2.33 27.62
N SER A 383 -13.44 -2.29 26.66
CA SER A 383 -13.48 -1.50 25.42
C SER A 383 -12.78 -2.09 24.20
N SER A 384 -13.57 -2.82 23.40
CA SER A 384 -13.52 -2.67 21.94
C SER A 384 -13.90 -1.23 21.62
N ALA A 385 -12.95 -0.31 21.69
CA ALA A 385 -13.20 1.06 21.30
C ALA A 385 -13.42 1.07 19.78
N SER A 386 -14.67 1.09 19.35
CA SER A 386 -14.98 1.46 17.98
C SER A 386 -14.38 2.85 17.74
N THR A 387 -13.67 3.03 16.63
CA THR A 387 -13.07 4.31 16.21
C THR A 387 -14.10 5.46 16.15
N CYS A 388 -15.39 5.13 16.15
CA CYS A 388 -16.52 6.02 15.95
C CYS A 388 -17.26 6.43 17.24
N GLU A 389 -16.96 5.84 18.40
CA GLU A 389 -17.58 6.19 19.70
C GLU A 389 -16.70 7.08 20.58
N LYS A 390 -15.49 7.43 20.14
CA LYS A 390 -14.67 8.45 20.81
C LYS A 390 -14.74 9.74 20.00
N PRO A 391 -14.89 10.93 20.64
CA PRO A 391 -14.36 12.14 20.02
C PRO A 391 -12.87 11.87 19.88
N VAL A 392 -12.43 11.52 18.68
CA VAL A 392 -11.03 11.26 18.44
C VAL A 392 -10.34 12.60 18.67
N THR A 393 -9.76 12.77 19.85
CA THR A 393 -8.65 13.69 20.03
C THR A 393 -7.50 13.01 19.31
N ILE A 394 -7.60 12.96 17.97
CA ILE A 394 -6.43 12.89 17.11
C ILE A 394 -5.67 14.13 17.56
N PRO A 395 -4.45 14.00 18.10
CA PRO A 395 -3.62 15.17 18.33
C PRO A 395 -3.67 15.99 17.04
N ALA A 396 -4.12 17.25 17.14
CA ALA A 396 -4.38 18.09 15.99
C ALA A 396 -3.21 17.93 15.00
N LEU A 397 -3.53 17.65 13.72
CA LEU A 397 -2.54 17.71 12.65
C LEU A 397 -1.71 18.97 12.86
N PRO A 398 -0.39 18.89 13.13
CA PRO A 398 0.44 20.04 12.90
C PRO A 398 0.29 20.35 11.41
N ALA A 399 -0.05 21.59 11.10
CA ALA A 399 -0.01 22.09 9.73
C ALA A 399 1.31 21.65 9.10
N ALA A 400 1.26 21.14 7.86
CA ALA A 400 2.42 20.74 7.10
C ALA A 400 3.52 21.79 7.30
N ALA A 401 4.57 21.41 8.02
CA ALA A 401 5.75 22.24 8.11
C ALA A 401 6.28 22.30 6.68
N SER A 402 6.05 23.44 6.02
CA SER A 402 6.74 23.80 4.79
C SER A 402 8.22 23.51 5.01
N SER A 403 8.78 22.63 4.19
CA SER A 403 10.21 22.35 4.17
C SER A 403 10.96 23.66 3.89
N GLN A 404 11.42 24.31 4.95
CA GLN A 404 12.51 25.28 4.84
C GLN A 404 13.76 24.48 4.42
N PRO A 405 14.59 25.01 3.51
CA PRO A 405 15.76 24.28 3.03
C PRO A 405 16.77 24.19 4.17
N GLY A 406 17.00 22.99 4.69
CA GLY A 406 18.06 22.71 5.65
C GLY A 406 19.43 22.90 5.01
N LEU A 407 19.99 24.10 5.13
CA LEU A 407 21.41 24.39 4.93
C LEU A 407 22.21 23.72 6.06
N TYR A 408 22.88 22.60 5.77
CA TYR A 408 24.29 22.32 6.09
C TYR A 408 24.62 20.87 5.69
N ASN A 409 25.38 20.67 4.61
CA ASN A 409 25.82 19.34 4.18
C ASN A 409 27.33 19.21 4.38
N GLU A 410 27.72 18.54 5.45
CA GLU A 410 29.12 18.28 5.83
C GLU A 410 29.91 17.55 4.73
N GLY A 411 29.22 16.82 3.84
CA GLY A 411 29.80 16.15 2.68
C GLY A 411 30.22 17.10 1.55
N VAL A 412 29.48 18.19 1.34
CA VAL A 412 29.80 19.19 0.30
C VAL A 412 31.02 20.01 0.70
N THR A 413 31.16 20.33 1.99
CA THR A 413 32.36 20.99 2.53
C THR A 413 33.60 20.10 2.40
N ARG A 414 33.49 18.79 2.65
CA ARG A 414 34.61 17.84 2.49
C ARG A 414 35.01 17.63 1.03
N PHE A 415 34.04 17.57 0.12
CA PHE A 415 34.32 17.49 -1.32
C PHE A 415 34.95 18.78 -1.86
N GLY A 416 34.45 19.94 -1.41
CA GLY A 416 35.04 21.25 -1.73
C GLY A 416 36.49 21.38 -1.28
N ILE A 417 36.81 20.93 -0.05
CA ILE A 417 38.19 20.94 0.48
C ILE A 417 39.09 19.98 -0.32
N PHE A 418 38.59 18.82 -0.74
CA PHE A 418 39.34 17.85 -1.52
C PHE A 418 39.70 18.39 -2.91
N VAL A 419 38.75 19.01 -3.61
CA VAL A 419 38.97 19.63 -4.92
C VAL A 419 39.90 20.84 -4.80
N LEU A 420 39.76 21.67 -3.76
CA LEU A 420 40.64 22.82 -3.54
C LEU A 420 42.09 22.38 -3.27
N SER A 421 42.27 21.26 -2.56
CA SER A 421 43.58 20.68 -2.26
C SER A 421 44.24 20.11 -3.52
N LEU A 422 43.48 19.46 -4.39
CA LEU A 422 43.96 18.98 -5.70
C LEU A 422 44.41 20.12 -6.62
N VAL A 423 43.64 21.22 -6.67
CA VAL A 423 43.99 22.39 -7.48
C VAL A 423 45.24 23.11 -6.95
N LEU A 424 45.40 23.21 -5.63
CA LEU A 424 46.60 23.78 -4.99
C LEU A 424 47.86 22.95 -5.27
N VAL A 425 47.76 21.63 -5.28
CA VAL A 425 48.89 20.74 -5.61
C VAL A 425 49.29 20.86 -7.07
N ILE A 426 48.32 21.01 -7.99
CA ILE A 426 48.58 21.22 -9.43
C ILE A 426 49.22 22.60 -9.70
N LEU A 427 48.92 23.61 -8.88
CA LEU A 427 49.51 24.96 -9.01
C LEU A 427 50.89 25.10 -8.34
N LEU A 428 51.28 24.16 -7.48
CA LEU A 428 52.54 24.15 -6.73
C LEU A 428 53.54 23.06 -7.21
N SER A 429 53.16 22.27 -8.22
CA SER A 429 54.03 21.36 -8.98
C SER A 429 54.40 21.97 -10.33
#